data_AF-A0A0U3MC03-F1
#
_entry.id   AF-A0A0U3MC03-F1
#
_cell.length_a   1.000
_cell.length_b   1.000
_cell.length_c   1.000
_cell.angle_alpha   90.00
_cell.angle_beta   90.00
_cell.angle_gamma   90.00
#
_symmetry.space_group_name_H-M   'P 1'
#
loop_
_entity.id
_entity.type
_entity.pdbx_description
1 polymer ?
#
loop_
_entity_poly.entity_id
_entity_poly.type
_entity_poly.pdbx_seq_one_letter_code
_entity_poly.pdbx_strand_id
1 'polypeptide(L)'
;MDLPAADDQEAIFRFAMTFNAYEMFGSFEAAAAVARAANRSTLEEARAELFFKARAARHLGSDGHVVAYQELLPVLKAYMSESH
;
A
#
# COMPACT_ATOMS: atom_id res chain seq x y z
N MET A 1 -7.36 -2.46 -12.46
CA MET A 1 -6.90 -1.14 -11.98
C MET A 1 -5.41 -1.13 -12.22
N ASP A 2 -4.92 -0.17 -13.01
CA ASP A 2 -3.50 -0.11 -13.35
C ASP A 2 -2.67 0.49 -12.21
N LEU A 3 -1.40 0.09 -12.14
CA LEU A 3 -0.45 0.61 -11.17
C LEU A 3 0.01 2.01 -11.59
N PRO A 4 -0.05 3.02 -10.70
CA PRO A 4 0.40 4.38 -11.03
C PRO A 4 1.90 4.46 -11.32
N ALA A 5 2.31 5.52 -12.00
CA ALA A 5 3.72 5.84 -12.20
C ALA A 5 4.44 6.01 -10.86
N ALA A 6 5.70 5.58 -10.78
CA ALA A 6 6.45 5.48 -9.53
C ALA A 6 6.95 6.84 -8.98
N ASP A 7 6.76 7.90 -9.75
CA ASP A 7 7.08 9.30 -9.46
C ASP A 7 5.83 10.18 -9.27
N ASP A 8 4.63 9.66 -9.54
CA ASP A 8 3.38 10.39 -9.38
C ASP A 8 2.82 10.23 -7.96
N GLN A 9 3.26 11.13 -7.08
CA GLN A 9 2.89 11.14 -5.66
C GLN A 9 1.38 11.11 -5.41
N GLU A 10 0.60 11.86 -6.19
CA GLU A 10 -0.85 11.97 -6.03
C GLU A 10 -1.54 10.69 -6.51
N ALA A 11 -1.12 10.15 -7.67
CA ALA A 11 -1.66 8.90 -8.16
C ALA A 11 -1.33 7.73 -7.21
N ILE A 12 -0.13 7.68 -6.64
CA ILE A 12 0.27 6.69 -5.63
C ILE A 12 -0.61 6.82 -4.38
N PHE A 13 -0.82 8.05 -3.88
CA PHE A 13 -1.66 8.28 -2.71
C PHE A 13 -3.11 7.84 -2.97
N ARG A 14 -3.69 8.22 -4.11
CA ARG A 14 -5.04 7.81 -4.50
C ARG A 14 -5.16 6.30 -4.64
N PHE A 15 -4.19 5.66 -5.27
CA PHE A 15 -4.12 4.20 -5.37
C PHE A 15 -4.09 3.55 -3.98
N ALA A 16 -3.23 4.02 -3.07
CA ALA A 16 -3.15 3.53 -1.70
C ALA A 16 -4.50 3.64 -0.95
N MET A 17 -5.22 4.75 -1.15
CA MET A 17 -6.51 5.00 -0.50
C MET A 17 -7.68 4.22 -1.11
N THR A 18 -7.49 3.53 -2.24
CA THR A 18 -8.53 2.62 -2.78
C THR A 18 -8.64 1.31 -2.01
N PHE A 19 -7.71 1.04 -1.10
CA PHE A 19 -7.72 -0.15 -0.25
C PHE A 19 -8.01 0.26 1.20
N ASN A 20 -9.08 -0.27 1.79
CA ASN A 20 -9.37 -0.06 3.20
C ASN A 20 -8.84 -1.23 4.03
N ALA A 21 -7.64 -1.08 4.60
CA ALA A 21 -7.01 -2.14 5.39
C ALA A 21 -7.85 -2.52 6.64
N TYR A 22 -8.65 -1.61 7.17
CA TYR A 22 -9.52 -1.90 8.32
C TYR A 22 -10.67 -2.84 7.96
N GLU A 23 -11.25 -2.68 6.77
CA GLU A 23 -12.27 -3.60 6.27
C GLU A 23 -11.66 -4.96 5.92
N MET A 24 -10.44 -4.99 5.37
CA MET A 24 -9.79 -6.24 5.02
C MET A 24 -9.39 -7.07 6.25
N PHE A 25 -8.80 -6.44 7.27
CA PHE A 25 -8.27 -7.17 8.44
C PHE A 25 -9.15 -7.04 9.69
N GLY A 26 -10.31 -6.40 9.58
CA GLY A 26 -11.34 -6.31 10.61
C GLY A 26 -11.10 -5.27 11.71
N SER A 27 -9.85 -4.84 11.96
CA SER A 27 -9.55 -3.82 12.96
C SER A 27 -8.31 -2.99 12.62
N PHE A 28 -8.17 -1.84 13.29
CA PHE A 28 -6.95 -1.03 13.21
C PHE A 28 -5.71 -1.82 13.63
N GLU A 29 -5.79 -2.53 14.76
CA GLU A 29 -4.65 -3.24 15.35
C GLU A 29 -4.19 -4.39 14.45
N ALA A 30 -5.14 -5.17 13.92
CA ALA A 30 -4.85 -6.27 13.00
C ALA A 30 -4.23 -5.75 11.69
N ALA A 31 -4.85 -4.74 11.08
CA ALA A 31 -4.34 -4.13 9.86
C ALA A 31 -2.95 -3.52 10.07
N ALA A 32 -2.73 -2.87 11.21
CA ALA A 32 -1.45 -2.24 11.53
C ALA A 32 -0.37 -3.28 11.92
N ALA A 33 -0.74 -4.44 12.45
CA ALA A 33 0.18 -5.55 12.67
C ALA A 33 0.65 -6.14 11.34
N VAL A 34 -0.27 -6.38 10.40
CA VAL A 34 0.05 -6.85 9.05
C VAL A 34 0.97 -5.87 8.31
N ALA A 35 0.61 -4.59 8.30
CA ALA A 35 1.41 -3.55 7.65
C ALA A 35 2.82 -3.40 8.24
N ARG A 36 3.00 -3.68 9.54
CA ARG A 36 4.31 -3.63 10.20
C ARG A 36 5.14 -4.89 10.01
N ALA A 37 4.49 -6.05 9.85
CA ALA A 37 5.19 -7.31 9.62
C ALA A 37 5.95 -7.27 8.28
N ALA A 38 5.44 -6.53 7.29
CA ALA A 38 6.07 -6.36 5.97
C ALA A 38 6.43 -7.70 5.30
N ASN A 39 5.65 -8.76 5.58
CA ASN A 39 5.82 -10.09 5.00
C ASN A 39 5.64 -10.07 3.48
N ARG A 40 4.70 -9.24 2.99
CA ARG A 40 4.43 -9.01 1.56
C ARG A 40 4.14 -10.32 0.81
N SER A 41 3.59 -11.31 1.51
CA SER A 41 3.31 -12.66 1.02
C SER A 41 1.97 -12.74 0.27
N THR A 42 1.13 -11.71 0.39
CA THR A 42 -0.07 -11.54 -0.44
C THR A 42 -0.20 -10.11 -0.94
N LEU A 43 -1.06 -9.92 -1.95
CA LEU A 43 -1.40 -8.60 -2.46
C LEU A 43 -2.00 -7.71 -1.36
N GLU A 44 -2.88 -8.25 -0.52
CA GLU A 44 -3.55 -7.53 0.57
C GLU A 44 -2.54 -7.03 1.60
N GLU A 45 -1.54 -7.83 1.95
CA GLU A 45 -0.47 -7.43 2.87
C GLU A 45 0.36 -6.27 2.31
N ALA A 46 0.75 -6.36 1.04
CA ALA A 46 1.47 -5.29 0.36
C ALA A 46 0.63 -4.00 0.26
N ARG A 47 -0.67 -4.13 -0.02
CA ARG A 47 -1.60 -2.99 -0.07
C ARG A 47 -1.87 -2.39 1.31
N ALA A 48 -1.91 -3.20 2.37
CA ALA A 48 -2.04 -2.72 3.74
C ALA A 48 -0.85 -1.86 4.15
N GLU A 49 0.37 -2.33 3.85
CA GLU A 49 1.60 -1.57 4.09
C GLU A 49 1.54 -0.19 3.42
N LEU A 50 1.21 -0.16 2.12
CA LEU A 50 1.08 1.08 1.37
C LEU A 50 -0.01 2.01 1.94
N PHE A 51 -1.18 1.46 2.30
CA PHE A 51 -2.28 2.21 2.90
C PHE A 51 -1.85 2.95 4.18
N PHE A 52 -1.15 2.26 5.09
CA PHE A 52 -0.69 2.89 6.33
C PHE A 52 0.40 3.93 6.08
N LYS A 53 1.32 3.69 5.14
CA LYS A 53 2.36 4.67 4.77
C LYS A 53 1.75 5.93 4.16
N ALA A 54 0.78 5.78 3.26
CA ALA A 54 0.03 6.90 2.69
C ALA A 54 -0.77 7.66 3.75
N ARG A 55 -1.44 6.96 4.67
CA ARG A 55 -2.15 7.60 5.78
C ARG A 55 -1.19 8.40 6.69
N ALA A 56 -0.05 7.82 7.05
CA ALA A 56 0.96 8.49 7.87
C ALA A 56 1.56 9.71 7.14
N ALA A 57 1.91 9.57 5.87
CA ALA A 57 2.40 10.64 5.00
C ALA A 57 1.43 11.84 4.97
N ARG A 58 0.13 11.60 4.81
CA ARG A 58 -0.90 12.65 4.87
C ARG A 58 -0.94 13.36 6.21
N HIS A 59 -0.78 12.64 7.33
CA HIS A 59 -0.80 13.25 8.66
C HIS A 59 0.49 14.01 9.00
N LEU A 60 1.63 13.60 8.42
CA LEU A 60 2.94 14.20 8.66
C LEU A 60 3.33 15.27 7.62
N GLY A 61 2.57 15.38 6.53
CA GLY A 61 2.91 16.25 5.40
C GLY A 61 4.21 15.80 4.71
N SER A 62 4.43 14.49 4.58
CA SER A 62 5.65 13.92 4.00
C SER A 62 5.35 13.03 2.79
N ASP A 63 6.39 12.67 2.05
CA ASP A 63 6.29 11.86 0.83
C ASP A 63 6.67 10.38 1.07
N GLY A 64 6.59 9.94 2.33
CA GLY A 64 7.03 8.60 2.74
C GLY A 64 6.29 7.45 2.04
N HIS A 65 5.12 7.71 1.46
CA HIS A 65 4.37 6.74 0.67
C HIS A 65 4.93 6.54 -0.74
N VAL A 66 5.65 7.51 -1.30
CA VAL A 66 6.30 7.38 -2.61
C VAL A 66 7.42 6.35 -2.53
N VAL A 67 8.29 6.50 -1.52
CA VAL A 67 9.39 5.54 -1.27
C VAL A 67 8.83 4.15 -0.98
N ALA A 68 7.81 4.05 -0.11
CA ALA A 68 7.16 2.78 0.19
C ALA A 68 6.54 2.14 -1.07
N TYR A 69 5.89 2.92 -1.93
CA TYR A 69 5.35 2.41 -3.18
C TYR A 69 6.43 1.88 -4.12
N GLN A 70 7.55 2.59 -4.25
CA GLN A 70 8.68 2.15 -5.08
C GLN A 70 9.25 0.81 -4.60
N GLU A 71 9.36 0.61 -3.29
CA GLU A 71 9.79 -0.66 -2.69
C GLU A 71 8.77 -1.79 -2.92
N LEU A 72 7.48 -1.46 -2.85
CA LEU A 72 6.38 -2.42 -3.03
C LEU A 72 6.06 -2.71 -4.49
N LEU A 73 6.51 -1.86 -5.42
CA LEU A 73 6.14 -1.93 -6.84
C LEU A 73 6.45 -3.29 -7.49
N PRO A 74 7.61 -3.93 -7.27
CA PRO A 74 7.88 -5.26 -7.83
C PRO A 74 6.89 -6.32 -7.32
N VAL A 75 6.52 -6.26 -6.04
CA VAL A 75 5.58 -7.19 -5.41
C VAL A 75 4.16 -6.98 -5.94
N LEU A 76 3.72 -5.71 -5.99
CA LEU A 76 2.41 -5.35 -6.53
C LEU A 76 2.28 -5.78 -8.01
N LYS A 77 3.34 -5.59 -8.81
CA LYS A 77 3.37 -6.05 -10.20
C LYS A 77 3.26 -7.56 -10.32
N ALA A 78 3.98 -8.32 -9.50
CA ALA A 78 3.94 -9.78 -9.54
C ALA A 78 2.50 -10.30 -9.30
N TYR A 79 1.88 -9.90 -8.18
CA TYR A 79 0.53 -10.37 -7.85
C TYR A 79 -0.57 -9.86 -8.80
N MET A 80 -0.44 -8.64 -9.33
CA MET A 80 -1.43 -8.09 -10.25
C MET A 80 -1.27 -8.63 -11.69
N SER A 81 -0.11 -9.20 -12.03
CA SER A 81 0.11 -9.86 -13.33
C SER A 81 -0.37 -11.32 -13.33
N GLU A 82 -0.35 -11.99 -12.17
CA GLU A 82 -0.82 -13.38 -12.00
C GLU A 82 -2.36 -13.53 -12.02
N SER A 83 -3.11 -12.44 -12.13
CA SER A 83 -4.59 -12.47 -12.23
C SER A 83 -5.12 -12.52 -13.68
N HIS A 84 -4.37 -13.09 -14.63
CA HIS A 84 -4.82 -13.32 -16.02
C HIS A 84 -5.47 -14.69 -16.20
#